data_AF-A0A2G5ZDR3-F1
#
_entry.id   AF-A0A2G5ZDR3-F1
#
_cell.length_a   1.000
_cell.length_b   1.000
_cell.length_c   1.000
_cell.angle_alpha   90.00
_cell.angle_beta   90.00
_cell.angle_gamma   90.00
#
_symmetry.space_group_name_H-M   'P 1'
#
loop_
_entity.id
_entity.type
_entity.pdbx_description
1 polymer ?
#
loop_
_entity_poly.entity_id
_entity_poly.type
_entity_poly.pdbx_seq_one_letter_code
_entity_poly.pdbx_strand_id
1 'polypeptide(L)'
;MLELDTSIEGKMACFGTLRDKVDQHGYHFGGGWDYDKGSFDSILHREAGETIYLRVPFEVHDGELDDFNTSIKFKKPYVIKHVVNTGLDPDSSSLISGSFNQFQEPLDRDAEIRDKSRWEIAGELAIEEILQYLE
;
A
#
# COMPACT_ATOMS: atom_id res chain seq x y z
N MET A 1 10.27 5.48 -4.54
CA MET A 1 9.52 4.31 -5.09
C MET A 1 10.46 3.25 -5.68
N LEU A 2 10.13 1.95 -5.55
CA LEU A 2 10.80 0.80 -6.18
C LEU A 2 9.77 -0.05 -6.92
N GLU A 3 9.80 -0.08 -8.26
CA GLU A 3 8.87 -0.90 -9.05
C GLU A 3 9.25 -2.38 -9.01
N LEU A 4 8.26 -3.26 -9.14
CA LEU A 4 8.43 -4.70 -9.14
C LEU A 4 7.96 -5.28 -10.47
N ASP A 5 8.83 -6.03 -11.14
CA ASP A 5 8.52 -6.72 -12.39
C ASP A 5 7.91 -8.10 -12.07
N THR A 6 6.59 -8.14 -11.87
CA THR A 6 5.87 -9.35 -11.43
C THR A 6 4.77 -9.75 -12.40
N SER A 7 4.34 -11.01 -12.32
CA SER A 7 3.33 -11.55 -13.24
C SER A 7 1.91 -10.99 -13.02
N ILE A 8 1.67 -10.25 -11.94
CA ILE A 8 0.34 -9.69 -11.62
C ILE A 8 -0.07 -8.57 -12.59
N GLU A 9 0.89 -7.86 -13.18
CA GLU A 9 0.60 -6.74 -14.07
C GLU A 9 -0.27 -7.20 -15.25
N GLY A 10 -1.39 -6.49 -15.45
CA GLY A 10 -2.33 -6.79 -16.51
C GLY A 10 -3.28 -7.97 -16.25
N LYS A 11 -3.13 -8.71 -15.14
CA LYS A 11 -4.15 -9.69 -14.72
C LYS A 11 -5.43 -8.97 -14.31
N MET A 12 -6.54 -9.70 -14.42
CA MET A 12 -7.86 -9.21 -14.05
C MET A 12 -8.38 -9.95 -12.83
N ALA A 13 -9.24 -9.28 -12.05
CA ALA A 13 -9.88 -9.85 -10.88
C ALA A 13 -11.29 -9.27 -10.69
N CYS A 14 -12.15 -10.02 -10.00
CA CYS A 14 -13.37 -9.47 -9.41
C CYS A 14 -13.00 -8.72 -8.12
N PHE A 15 -13.29 -7.42 -8.05
CA PHE A 15 -12.87 -6.54 -6.96
C PHE A 15 -13.39 -7.01 -5.60
N GLY A 16 -14.70 -7.23 -5.46
CA GLY A 16 -15.31 -7.61 -4.20
C GLY A 16 -14.79 -8.96 -3.69
N THR A 17 -14.75 -9.97 -4.57
CA THR A 17 -14.20 -11.29 -4.23
C THR A 17 -12.74 -11.20 -3.78
N LEU A 18 -11.91 -10.48 -4.52
CA LEU A 18 -10.50 -10.34 -4.18
C LEU A 18 -10.33 -9.58 -2.87
N ARG A 19 -10.97 -8.42 -2.72
CA ARG A 19 -10.92 -7.57 -1.53
C ARG A 19 -11.21 -8.38 -0.27
N ASP A 20 -12.30 -9.15 -0.28
CA ASP A 20 -12.72 -9.92 0.89
C ASP A 20 -11.73 -11.06 1.22
N LYS A 21 -11.08 -11.65 0.21
CA LYS A 21 -10.04 -12.68 0.39
C LYS A 21 -8.75 -12.09 0.97
N VAL A 22 -8.27 -10.98 0.43
CA VAL A 22 -6.95 -10.44 0.77
C VAL A 22 -6.94 -9.57 2.02
N ASP A 23 -8.08 -8.99 2.42
CA ASP A 23 -8.21 -8.19 3.65
C ASP A 23 -7.90 -9.00 4.91
N GLN A 24 -8.28 -10.28 4.92
CA GLN A 24 -7.97 -11.23 5.99
C GLN A 24 -6.47 -11.57 6.09
N HIS A 25 -5.69 -11.23 5.06
CA HIS A 25 -4.26 -11.54 4.93
C HIS A 25 -3.39 -10.27 4.98
N GLY A 26 -3.94 -9.14 5.42
CA GLY A 26 -3.19 -7.91 5.65
C GLY A 26 -2.98 -7.03 4.42
N TYR A 27 -3.72 -7.30 3.33
CA TYR A 27 -3.79 -6.42 2.17
C TYR A 27 -5.09 -5.62 2.23
N HIS A 28 -4.95 -4.31 2.39
CA HIS A 28 -6.10 -3.44 2.56
C HIS A 28 -6.32 -2.60 1.31
N PHE A 29 -7.56 -2.50 0.87
CA PHE A 29 -7.94 -1.48 -0.10
C PHE A 29 -7.77 -0.10 0.56
N GLY A 30 -6.85 0.72 0.05
CA GLY A 30 -6.50 1.97 0.70
C GLY A 30 -5.64 2.91 -0.14
N GLY A 31 -5.80 4.21 0.11
CA GLY A 31 -5.01 5.31 -0.48
C GLY A 31 -5.36 5.64 -1.94
N GLY A 32 -5.50 6.93 -2.26
CA GLY A 32 -5.48 7.44 -3.64
C GLY A 32 -6.53 6.89 -4.61
N TRP A 33 -7.63 6.34 -4.10
CA TRP A 33 -8.71 5.81 -4.94
C TRP A 33 -9.50 6.95 -5.61
N ASP A 34 -9.95 6.66 -6.83
CA ASP A 34 -10.85 7.48 -7.64
C ASP A 34 -11.97 6.56 -8.16
N TYR A 35 -12.91 7.08 -8.93
CA TYR A 35 -14.01 6.29 -9.50
C TYR A 35 -13.52 5.09 -10.33
N ASP A 36 -12.37 5.21 -10.99
CA ASP A 36 -11.83 4.25 -11.94
C ASP A 36 -10.50 3.59 -11.53
N LYS A 37 -9.96 3.90 -10.34
CA LYS A 37 -8.64 3.41 -9.93
C LYS A 37 -8.52 3.28 -8.42
N GLY A 38 -7.63 2.39 -7.99
CA GLY A 38 -7.31 2.20 -6.59
C GLY A 38 -6.05 1.37 -6.39
N SER A 39 -5.77 1.05 -5.13
CA SER A 39 -4.67 0.18 -4.77
C SER A 39 -5.02 -0.73 -3.60
N PHE A 40 -4.43 -1.92 -3.62
CA PHE A 40 -4.25 -2.72 -2.43
C PHE A 40 -2.89 -2.42 -1.82
N ASP A 41 -2.87 -2.11 -0.53
CA ASP A 41 -1.65 -1.80 0.23
C ASP A 41 -1.41 -2.88 1.29
N SER A 42 -0.16 -3.28 1.47
CA SER A 42 0.28 -4.15 2.56
C SER A 42 1.55 -3.62 3.20
N ILE A 43 1.67 -3.80 4.52
CA ILE A 43 2.86 -3.40 5.27
C ILE A 43 3.89 -4.53 5.17
N LEU A 44 5.00 -4.27 4.48
CA LEU A 44 6.15 -5.19 4.44
C LEU A 44 7.00 -5.08 5.71
N HIS A 45 7.11 -3.87 6.27
CA HIS A 45 7.90 -3.61 7.46
C HIS A 45 7.51 -2.31 8.15
N ARG A 46 7.64 -2.25 9.47
CA ARG A 46 7.44 -1.04 10.26
C ARG A 46 8.45 -1.01 11.41
N GLU A 47 9.27 0.04 11.46
CA GLU A 47 10.27 0.24 12.50
C GLU A 47 10.54 1.75 12.70
N ALA A 48 10.68 2.19 13.95
CA ALA A 48 11.15 3.54 14.32
C ALA A 48 10.49 4.73 13.56
N GLY A 49 9.18 4.66 13.29
CA GLY A 49 8.45 5.71 12.57
C GLY A 49 8.49 5.60 11.04
N GLU A 50 9.24 4.64 10.51
CA GLU A 50 9.28 4.29 9.09
C GLU A 50 8.37 3.08 8.83
N THR A 51 7.60 3.13 7.74
CA THR A 51 6.81 2.00 7.25
C THR A 51 7.10 1.78 5.77
N ILE A 52 7.44 0.54 5.41
CA ILE A 52 7.59 0.08 4.04
C ILE A 52 6.29 -0.58 3.62
N TYR A 53 5.69 -0.07 2.55
CA TYR A 53 4.45 -0.56 1.98
C TYR A 53 4.71 -1.20 0.62
N LEU A 54 4.11 -2.36 0.38
CA LEU A 54 3.79 -2.82 -0.97
C LEU A 54 2.49 -2.13 -1.40
N ARG A 55 2.49 -1.57 -2.60
CA ARG A 55 1.30 -1.02 -3.24
C ARG A 55 1.05 -1.73 -4.57
N VAL A 56 -0.17 -2.21 -4.73
CA VAL A 56 -0.63 -2.96 -5.91
C VAL A 56 -1.75 -2.16 -6.58
N PRO A 57 -1.41 -1.26 -7.51
CA PRO A 57 -2.39 -0.42 -8.18
C PRO A 57 -3.25 -1.23 -9.17
N PHE A 58 -4.47 -0.78 -9.38
CA PHE A 58 -5.38 -1.31 -10.38
C PHE A 58 -6.27 -0.21 -10.96
N GLU A 59 -6.84 -0.49 -12.13
CA GLU A 59 -7.88 0.32 -12.76
C GLU A 59 -9.14 -0.52 -12.96
N VAL A 60 -10.31 0.13 -12.92
CA VAL A 60 -11.58 -0.48 -13.28
C VAL A 60 -11.57 -0.79 -14.78
N HIS A 61 -11.83 -2.05 -15.10
CA HIS A 61 -11.98 -2.50 -16.47
C HIS A 61 -13.45 -2.51 -16.90
N ASP A 62 -14.34 -2.97 -16.01
CA ASP A 62 -15.78 -3.01 -16.23
C ASP A 62 -16.53 -2.90 -14.89
N GLY A 63 -17.61 -2.11 -14.85
CA GLY A 63 -18.35 -1.79 -13.63
C GLY A 63 -17.91 -0.49 -12.94
N GLU A 64 -18.22 -0.38 -11.64
CA GLU A 64 -17.90 0.78 -10.79
C GLU A 64 -17.28 0.28 -9.48
N LEU A 65 -16.25 0.96 -8.95
CA LEU A 65 -15.45 0.45 -7.83
C LEU A 65 -16.26 0.17 -6.53
N ASP A 66 -17.47 0.72 -6.41
CA ASP A 66 -18.41 0.45 -5.32
C ASP A 66 -19.22 -0.86 -5.50
N ASP A 67 -19.22 -1.48 -6.69
CA ASP A 67 -19.88 -2.78 -6.95
C ASP A 67 -18.93 -3.95 -6.66
N PHE A 68 -19.49 -4.98 -5.99
CA PHE A 68 -18.81 -6.22 -5.67
C PHE A 68 -18.29 -6.94 -6.92
N ASN A 69 -19.04 -6.92 -8.03
CA ASN A 69 -18.71 -7.68 -9.23
C ASN A 69 -17.80 -6.94 -10.21
N THR A 70 -17.31 -5.76 -9.83
CA THR A 70 -16.48 -4.92 -10.69
C THR A 70 -15.21 -5.64 -11.09
N SER A 71 -14.95 -5.63 -12.40
CA SER A 71 -13.73 -6.19 -12.96
C SER A 71 -12.63 -5.14 -12.89
N ILE A 72 -11.52 -5.47 -12.26
CA ILE A 72 -10.34 -4.61 -12.17
C ILE A 72 -9.18 -5.25 -12.92
N LYS A 73 -8.28 -4.40 -13.42
CA LYS A 73 -7.03 -4.80 -14.07
C LYS A 73 -5.85 -4.22 -13.31
N PHE A 74 -4.95 -5.09 -12.88
CA PHE A 74 -3.75 -4.67 -12.15
C PHE A 74 -2.79 -3.89 -13.03
N LYS A 75 -2.11 -2.95 -12.39
CA LYS A 75 -1.00 -2.16 -12.91
C LYS A 75 0.28 -2.60 -12.21
N LYS A 76 1.40 -2.01 -12.63
CA LYS A 76 2.71 -2.37 -12.11
C LYS A 76 2.80 -2.12 -10.59
N PRO A 77 3.05 -3.15 -9.77
CA PRO A 77 3.21 -2.98 -8.33
C PRO A 77 4.54 -2.32 -7.99
N TYR A 78 4.58 -1.69 -6.83
CA TYR A 78 5.77 -1.00 -6.35
C TYR A 78 5.82 -0.91 -4.82
N VAL A 79 7.02 -0.75 -4.29
CA VAL A 79 7.29 -0.50 -2.88
C VAL A 79 7.49 1.00 -2.64
N ILE A 80 6.85 1.53 -1.60
CA ILE A 80 7.06 2.88 -1.09
C ILE A 80 7.44 2.86 0.38
N LYS A 81 8.17 3.89 0.80
CA LYS A 81 8.49 4.15 2.20
C LYS A 81 7.72 5.39 2.65
N HIS A 82 6.99 5.27 3.74
CA HIS A 82 6.40 6.39 4.45
C HIS A 82 7.15 6.59 5.76
N VAL A 83 7.59 7.83 6.00
CA VAL A 83 8.15 8.25 7.28
C VAL A 83 7.13 9.13 7.96
N VAL A 84 6.58 8.66 9.08
CA VAL A 84 5.69 9.45 9.93
C VAL A 84 6.59 10.28 10.85
N ASN A 85 6.38 11.59 10.90
CA ASN A 85 7.10 12.44 11.83
C ASN A 85 6.62 12.16 13.26
N THR A 86 7.27 11.24 13.98
CA THR A 86 7.03 11.06 15.42
C THR A 86 7.78 12.18 16.13
N GLY A 87 7.19 13.37 16.24
CA GLY A 87 7.76 14.49 16.96
C GLY A 87 8.07 14.13 18.42
N LEU A 88 9.29 13.67 18.66
CA LEU A 88 9.90 13.50 19.96
C LEU A 88 11.24 14.24 19.88
N ASP A 89 11.17 15.55 20.07
CA ASP A 89 12.29 16.28 20.62
C ASP A 89 12.21 16.09 22.15
N PRO A 90 13.12 15.33 22.80
CA PRO A 90 13.04 15.07 24.23
C PRO A 90 13.46 16.28 25.10
N ASP A 91 13.75 17.44 24.51
CA ASP A 91 14.22 18.61 25.26
C ASP A 91 13.46 19.89 24.91
N SER A 92 12.16 19.94 25.20
CA SER A 92 11.57 21.25 25.50
C SER A 92 10.34 21.12 26.38
N SER A 93 10.46 21.71 27.55
CA SER A 93 9.39 21.90 28.52
C SER A 93 8.28 22.75 27.91
N SER A 94 7.17 22.15 27.47
CA SER A 94 5.93 22.90 27.34
C SER A 94 4.68 22.02 27.37
N LEU A 95 3.86 22.30 28.37
CA LEU A 95 2.52 21.79 28.61
C LEU A 95 1.57 22.27 27.51
N ILE A 96 1.18 21.46 26.52
CA ILE A 96 -0.01 21.80 25.70
C ILE A 96 -0.59 20.61 24.92
N SER A 97 -1.81 20.23 25.31
CA SER A 97 -2.93 19.77 24.47
C SER A 97 -2.66 18.73 23.36
N GLY A 98 -2.82 17.45 23.69
CA GLY A 98 -4.01 16.65 23.30
C GLY A 98 -4.61 16.76 21.89
N SER A 99 -3.85 17.09 20.85
CA SER A 99 -4.29 16.96 19.46
C SER A 99 -3.20 16.26 18.67
N PHE A 100 -3.24 14.92 18.72
CA PHE A 100 -2.44 14.07 17.85
C PHE A 100 -2.74 14.47 16.41
N ASN A 101 -1.75 15.08 15.75
CA ASN A 101 -1.85 15.51 14.37
C ASN A 101 -1.75 14.27 13.46
N GLN A 102 -2.86 13.53 13.34
CA GLN A 102 -3.00 12.34 12.48
C GLN A 102 -2.89 12.68 10.98
N PHE A 103 -2.74 13.98 10.65
CA PHE A 103 -2.66 14.53 9.29
C PHE A 103 -1.33 15.25 9.02
N GLN A 104 -0.26 14.95 9.77
CA GLN A 104 1.09 15.39 9.36
C GLN A 104 1.42 14.77 8.01
N GLU A 105 1.64 15.60 6.98
CA GLU A 105 2.18 15.13 5.71
C GLU A 105 3.56 14.47 5.93
N PRO A 106 3.87 13.38 5.23
CA PRO A 106 5.18 12.73 5.35
C PRO A 106 6.29 13.75 5.15
N LEU A 107 7.27 13.75 6.07
CA LEU A 107 8.46 14.62 6.00
C LEU A 107 9.21 14.43 4.67
N ASP A 108 9.12 13.23 4.12
CA ASP A 108 9.61 12.90 2.80
C ASP A 108 8.67 11.84 2.19
N ARG A 109 7.93 12.23 1.14
CA ARG A 109 7.04 11.32 0.40
C ARG A 109 7.82 10.26 -0.39
N ASP A 110 9.13 10.44 -0.56
CA ASP A 110 10.03 9.53 -1.27
C ASP A 110 11.30 9.24 -0.46
N ALA A 111 11.17 9.11 0.87
CA ALA A 111 12.27 8.73 1.74
C ALA A 111 13.03 7.54 1.14
N GLU A 112 14.36 7.66 1.05
CA GLU A 112 15.20 6.70 0.35
C GLU A 112 14.96 5.27 0.88
N ILE A 113 14.60 4.37 -0.04
CA ILE A 113 14.49 2.94 0.23
C ILE A 113 15.90 2.37 0.24
N ARG A 114 16.44 2.18 1.45
CA ARG A 114 17.71 1.46 1.68
C ARG A 114 17.49 -0.04 1.49
N ASP A 115 18.52 -0.72 1.00
CA ASP A 115 18.50 -2.18 0.76
C ASP A 115 17.37 -2.63 -0.20
N LYS A 116 17.41 -2.08 -1.43
CA LYS A 116 16.36 -2.30 -2.43
C LYS A 116 16.08 -3.78 -2.71
N SER A 117 17.12 -4.61 -2.78
CA SER A 117 16.98 -6.04 -3.06
C SER A 117 16.18 -6.79 -2.00
N ARG A 118 16.33 -6.43 -0.72
CA ARG A 118 15.50 -6.98 0.36
C ARG A 118 14.02 -6.71 0.12
N TRP A 119 13.68 -5.47 -0.25
CA TRP A 119 12.30 -5.04 -0.43
C TRP A 119 11.69 -5.50 -1.75
N GLU A 120 12.52 -5.65 -2.78
CA GLU A 120 12.15 -6.29 -4.04
C GLU A 120 11.68 -7.73 -3.79
N ILE A 121 12.52 -8.55 -3.14
CA ILE A 121 12.18 -9.94 -2.81
C ILE A 121 10.93 -10.02 -1.91
N ALA A 122 10.85 -9.17 -0.87
CA ALA A 122 9.70 -9.15 0.02
C ALA A 122 8.40 -8.76 -0.72
N GLY A 123 8.48 -7.77 -1.62
CA GLY A 123 7.38 -7.34 -2.45
C GLY A 123 6.93 -8.42 -3.43
N GLU A 124 7.86 -9.07 -4.13
CA GLU A 124 7.58 -10.18 -5.05
C GLU A 124 6.88 -11.34 -4.35
N LEU A 125 7.37 -11.76 -3.17
CA LEU A 125 6.74 -12.83 -2.39
C LEU A 125 5.31 -12.48 -1.95
N ALA A 126 5.06 -11.23 -1.57
CA ALA A 126 3.72 -10.75 -1.24
C ALA A 126 2.81 -10.70 -2.48
N ILE A 127 3.34 -10.36 -3.67
CA ILE A 127 2.58 -10.48 -4.91
C ILE A 127 2.21 -11.94 -5.22
N GLU A 128 3.14 -12.89 -5.03
CA GLU A 128 2.87 -14.32 -5.20
C GLU A 128 1.78 -14.84 -4.24
N GLU A 129 1.61 -14.21 -3.07
CA GLU A 129 0.49 -14.49 -2.18
C GLU A 129 -0.84 -13.98 -2.77
N ILE A 130 -0.89 -12.72 -3.26
CA ILE A 130 -2.08 -12.16 -3.91
C ILE A 130 -2.52 -13.01 -5.10
N LEU A 131 -1.57 -13.48 -5.90
CA LEU A 131 -1.81 -14.31 -7.08
C LEU A 131 -2.57 -15.61 -6.75
N GLN A 132 -2.42 -16.15 -5.53
CA GLN A 132 -3.14 -17.36 -5.10
C GLN A 132 -4.64 -17.13 -4.89
N TYR A 133 -5.07 -15.87 -4.75
CA TYR A 133 -6.47 -15.50 -4.60
C TYR A 133 -7.14 -15.09 -5.92
N LEU A 134 -6.35 -14.94 -6.99
CA LEU A 134 -6.86 -14.75 -8.35
C LEU A 134 -7.34 -16.10 -8.88
N GLU A 135 -8.65 -16.24 -9.04
CA GLU A 135 -9.30 -17.43 -9.60
C GLU A 135 -9.06 -17.58 -11.10
#